data_AF-A0A160PHP6-F1
#
_entry.id   AF-A0A160PHP6-F1
#
_cell.length_a   1.000
_cell.length_b   1.000
_cell.length_c   1.000
_cell.angle_alpha   90.00
_cell.angle_beta   90.00
_cell.angle_gamma   90.00
#
_symmetry.space_group_name_H-M   'P 1'
#
loop_
_entity.id
_entity.type
_entity.pdbx_description
1 polymer ?
#
loop_
_entity_poly.entity_id
_entity_poly.type
_entity_poly.pdbx_seq_one_letter_code
_entity_poly.pdbx_strand_id
1 'polypeptide(L)'
;MTAVMRALPFLGLAFVVLSSAAEARPARQHVPGSEHAVLAPLEEAATACFAETVIANPKAMRLARDGRWYEAAGVTGFLCRPEVDRMAVAHDRIYGRGTGERYFKGAYARHLDKQLAARLQPLLEPKTVASAEPPAEKATLGDAATESAAGGADQ
;
A
#
# COMPACT_ATOMS: atom_id res chain seq x y z
N MET A 1 -29.81 72.66 52.78
CA MET A 1 -30.29 71.31 53.10
C MET A 1 -29.09 70.37 52.99
N THR A 2 -28.59 69.92 54.14
CA THR A 2 -27.49 68.97 54.33
C THR A 2 -28.00 67.53 54.26
N ALA A 3 -27.32 66.64 53.54
CA ALA A 3 -27.32 65.18 53.78
C ALA A 3 -26.15 64.57 52.98
N VAL A 4 -24.99 64.36 53.63
CA VAL A 4 -24.54 63.15 54.32
C VAL A 4 -23.80 62.18 53.39
N MET A 5 -22.48 62.27 53.51
CA MET A 5 -21.48 61.28 53.14
C MET A 5 -21.70 60.01 53.98
N ARG A 6 -21.81 58.85 53.33
CA ARG A 6 -21.63 57.55 53.97
C ARG A 6 -20.63 56.73 53.18
N ALA A 7 -19.43 56.65 53.75
CA ALA A 7 -18.41 55.70 53.38
C ALA A 7 -18.65 54.35 54.07
N LEU A 8 -17.95 53.33 53.53
CA LEU A 8 -17.61 52.00 54.08
C LEU A 8 -18.49 50.83 53.61
N PRO A 9 -17.94 49.60 53.54
CA PRO A 9 -16.58 49.20 53.15
C PRO A 9 -16.56 47.96 52.21
N PHE A 10 -15.38 47.68 51.64
CA PHE A 10 -15.00 46.43 50.98
C PHE A 10 -15.46 45.18 51.75
N LEU A 11 -16.16 44.25 51.08
CA LEU A 11 -16.34 42.88 51.56
C LEU A 11 -16.14 41.87 50.42
N GLY A 12 -14.93 41.31 50.37
CA GLY A 12 -14.62 39.91 50.02
C GLY A 12 -15.14 39.35 48.69
N LEU A 13 -14.39 39.56 47.60
CA LEU A 13 -14.45 38.71 46.41
C LEU A 13 -13.73 37.38 46.70
N ALA A 14 -14.43 36.40 47.26
CA ALA A 14 -13.91 35.04 47.41
C ALA A 14 -14.19 34.23 46.13
N PHE A 15 -13.39 34.43 45.08
CA PHE A 15 -13.33 33.50 43.97
C PHE A 15 -12.56 32.26 44.44
N VAL A 16 -13.27 31.23 44.88
CA VAL A 16 -12.69 29.90 45.08
C VAL A 16 -12.38 29.35 43.69
N VAL A 17 -11.14 29.54 43.25
CA VAL A 17 -10.59 28.87 42.07
C VAL A 17 -10.51 27.39 42.43
N LEU A 18 -11.55 26.65 42.03
CA LEU A 18 -11.53 25.20 42.02
C LEU A 18 -10.55 24.78 40.91
N SER A 19 -9.26 24.78 41.23
CA SER A 19 -8.23 24.23 40.36
C SER A 19 -8.51 22.74 40.22
N SER A 20 -9.14 22.37 39.11
CA SER A 20 -9.17 20.99 38.63
C SER A 20 -7.74 20.47 38.65
N ALA A 21 -7.43 19.58 39.58
CA ALA A 21 -6.22 18.78 39.52
C ALA A 21 -6.36 17.91 38.26
N ALA A 22 -5.90 18.45 37.13
CA ALA A 22 -5.55 17.63 36.00
C ALA A 22 -4.45 16.71 36.51
N GLU A 23 -4.80 15.45 36.81
CA GLU A 23 -3.81 14.41 36.93
C GLU A 23 -2.97 14.48 35.66
N ALA A 24 -1.73 14.95 35.82
CA ALA A 24 -0.73 14.88 34.80
C ALA A 24 -0.54 13.39 34.52
N ARG A 25 -1.28 12.87 33.53
CA ARG A 25 -0.99 11.57 32.93
C ARG A 25 0.52 11.57 32.72
N PRO A 26 1.26 10.58 33.25
CA PRO A 26 2.69 10.52 33.02
C PRO A 26 2.88 10.66 31.51
N ALA A 27 3.68 11.65 31.11
CA ALA A 27 4.10 11.78 29.73
C ALA A 27 4.59 10.39 29.34
N ARG A 28 3.86 9.70 28.45
CA ARG A 28 4.24 8.37 27.99
C ARG A 28 5.71 8.49 27.62
N GLN A 29 6.56 7.76 28.34
CA GLN A 29 7.99 7.75 28.08
C GLN A 29 8.14 7.28 26.64
N HIS A 30 8.35 8.24 25.73
CA HIS A 30 8.48 7.95 24.32
C HIS A 30 9.81 7.23 24.18
N VAL A 31 9.75 5.90 24.04
CA VAL A 31 10.92 5.09 23.73
C VAL A 31 11.18 5.26 22.24
N PRO A 32 12.29 5.90 21.84
CA PRO A 32 12.62 6.07 20.43
C PRO A 32 12.64 4.70 19.73
N GLY A 33 11.97 4.60 18.58
CA GLY A 33 11.87 3.35 17.80
C GLY A 33 10.68 2.44 18.16
N SER A 34 9.98 2.68 19.28
CA SER A 34 8.77 1.90 19.64
C SER A 34 7.62 2.10 18.66
N GLU A 35 7.55 3.26 18.01
CA GLU A 35 6.51 3.60 17.02
C GLU A 35 6.58 2.68 15.80
N HIS A 36 7.79 2.44 15.30
CA HIS A 36 8.00 1.56 14.14
C HIS A 36 7.64 0.11 14.48
N ALA A 37 7.95 -0.35 15.70
CA ALA A 37 7.56 -1.69 16.16
C ALA A 37 6.04 -1.88 16.24
N VAL A 38 5.28 -0.81 16.50
CA VAL A 38 3.81 -0.85 16.52
C VAL A 38 3.21 -0.75 15.13
N LEU A 39 3.74 0.13 14.27
CA LEU A 39 3.16 0.42 12.96
C LEU A 39 3.56 -0.59 11.88
N ALA A 40 4.81 -1.06 11.85
CA ALA A 40 5.30 -1.97 10.83
C ALA A 40 4.42 -3.22 10.60
N PRO A 41 3.97 -3.97 11.64
CA PRO A 41 3.09 -5.12 11.42
C PRO A 41 1.70 -4.74 10.88
N LEU A 42 1.21 -3.53 11.20
CA LEU A 42 -0.09 -3.04 10.71
C LEU A 42 0.01 -2.59 9.25
N GLU A 43 1.12 -1.95 8.87
CA GLU A 43 1.43 -1.60 7.49
C GLU A 43 1.59 -2.84 6.62
N GLU A 44 2.28 -3.86 7.11
CA GLU A 44 2.44 -5.13 6.40
C GLU A 44 1.09 -5.83 6.19
N ALA A 45 0.25 -5.89 7.24
CA ALA A 45 -1.09 -6.47 7.12
C ALA A 45 -1.96 -5.74 6.10
N ALA A 46 -1.93 -4.40 6.11
CA ALA A 46 -2.65 -3.60 5.12
C ALA A 46 -2.10 -3.85 3.71
N THR A 47 -0.78 -3.86 3.52
CA THR A 47 -0.19 -4.09 2.19
C THR A 47 -0.46 -5.51 1.69
N ALA A 48 -0.42 -6.52 2.56
CA ALA A 48 -0.77 -7.89 2.22
C ALA A 48 -2.21 -7.98 1.70
N CYS A 49 -3.18 -7.36 2.39
CA CYS A 49 -4.56 -7.28 1.90
C CYS A 49 -4.64 -6.62 0.52
N PHE A 50 -3.94 -5.49 0.30
CA PHE A 50 -3.93 -4.85 -1.01
C PHE A 50 -3.34 -5.78 -2.09
N ALA A 51 -2.26 -6.49 -1.80
CA ALA A 51 -1.65 -7.41 -2.77
C ALA A 51 -2.60 -8.55 -3.14
N GLU A 52 -3.22 -9.20 -2.15
CA GLU A 52 -4.19 -10.28 -2.35
C GLU A 52 -5.41 -9.81 -3.15
N THR A 53 -5.97 -8.66 -2.78
CA THR A 53 -7.18 -8.14 -3.43
C THR A 53 -6.90 -7.62 -4.84
N VAL A 54 -5.72 -7.05 -5.10
CA VAL A 54 -5.28 -6.69 -6.45
C VAL A 54 -5.19 -7.93 -7.31
N ILE A 55 -4.51 -9.01 -6.86
CA ILE A 55 -4.41 -10.27 -7.62
C ILE A 55 -5.78 -10.86 -7.92
N ALA A 56 -6.68 -10.84 -6.95
CA ALA A 56 -8.03 -11.42 -7.07
C ALA A 56 -8.97 -10.61 -7.98
N ASN A 57 -8.61 -9.38 -8.38
CA ASN A 57 -9.47 -8.50 -9.15
C ASN A 57 -8.93 -8.29 -10.59
N PRO A 58 -9.63 -8.77 -11.64
CA PRO A 58 -9.16 -8.64 -13.02
C PRO A 58 -8.95 -7.19 -13.49
N LYS A 59 -9.79 -6.26 -13.02
CA LYS A 59 -9.67 -4.83 -13.38
C LYS A 59 -8.44 -4.20 -12.72
N ALA A 60 -8.20 -4.49 -11.44
CA ALA A 60 -7.01 -4.04 -10.73
C ALA A 60 -5.74 -4.67 -11.33
N MET A 61 -5.77 -5.96 -11.66
CA MET A 61 -4.65 -6.64 -12.32
C MET A 61 -4.29 -6.06 -13.68
N ARG A 62 -5.26 -5.56 -14.44
CA ARG A 62 -4.96 -4.86 -15.70
C ARG A 62 -4.20 -3.56 -15.42
N LEU A 63 -4.67 -2.75 -14.48
CA LEU A 63 -3.99 -1.52 -14.07
C LEU A 63 -2.57 -1.80 -13.55
N ALA A 64 -2.41 -2.85 -12.74
CA ALA A 64 -1.12 -3.31 -12.24
C ALA A 64 -0.14 -3.66 -13.37
N ARG A 65 -0.59 -4.39 -14.41
CA ARG A 65 0.23 -4.69 -15.60
C ARG A 65 0.66 -3.45 -16.37
N ASP A 66 -0.14 -2.39 -16.34
CA ASP A 66 0.19 -1.10 -16.93
C ASP A 66 1.12 -0.25 -16.03
N GLY A 67 1.59 -0.80 -14.90
CA GLY A 67 2.40 -0.09 -13.91
C GLY A 67 1.61 0.92 -13.04
N ARG A 68 0.27 0.90 -13.13
CA ARG A 68 -0.63 1.83 -12.45
C ARG A 68 -1.07 1.29 -11.08
N TRP A 69 -0.10 1.09 -10.19
CA TRP A 69 -0.30 0.42 -8.91
C TRP A 69 -1.19 1.20 -7.94
N TYR A 70 -1.04 2.53 -7.88
CA TYR A 70 -1.90 3.37 -7.05
C TYR A 70 -3.37 3.25 -7.45
N GLU A 71 -3.67 3.28 -8.75
CA GLU A 71 -5.04 3.09 -9.22
C GLU A 71 -5.53 1.66 -9.06
N ALA A 72 -4.66 0.65 -9.23
CA ALA A 72 -4.99 -0.75 -8.95
C ALA A 72 -5.44 -0.91 -7.48
N ALA A 73 -4.67 -0.38 -6.52
CA ALA A 73 -5.02 -0.35 -5.11
C ALA A 73 -6.31 0.45 -4.85
N GLY A 74 -6.53 1.56 -5.56
CA GLY A 74 -7.75 2.36 -5.43
C GLY A 74 -9.03 1.64 -5.84
N VAL A 75 -8.96 0.68 -6.77
CA VAL A 75 -10.10 -0.14 -7.18
C VAL A 75 -10.52 -1.12 -6.09
N THR A 76 -9.56 -1.70 -5.36
CA THR A 76 -9.82 -2.78 -4.38
C THR A 76 -9.76 -2.33 -2.92
N GLY A 77 -9.28 -1.12 -2.64
CA GLY A 77 -8.97 -0.67 -1.29
C GLY A 77 -10.14 -0.62 -0.31
N PHE A 78 -11.39 -0.61 -0.79
CA PHE A 78 -12.55 -0.72 0.10
C PHE A 78 -12.64 -2.08 0.82
N LEU A 79 -12.02 -3.12 0.26
CA LEU A 79 -11.94 -4.46 0.87
C LEU A 79 -10.96 -4.49 2.04
N CYS A 80 -9.93 -3.63 2.03
CA CYS A 80 -8.87 -3.59 3.03
C CYS A 80 -9.09 -2.55 4.13
N ARG A 81 -10.33 -2.07 4.28
CA ARG A 81 -10.68 -1.09 5.31
C ARG A 81 -10.36 -1.55 6.73
N PRO A 82 -10.65 -2.80 7.15
CA PRO A 82 -10.34 -3.24 8.50
C PRO A 82 -8.84 -3.15 8.86
N GLU A 83 -7.96 -3.43 7.90
CA GLU A 83 -6.50 -3.34 8.07
C GLU A 83 -6.06 -1.88 8.13
N VAL A 84 -6.53 -1.07 7.19
CA VAL A 84 -6.23 0.37 7.10
C VAL A 84 -6.73 1.12 8.33
N ASP A 85 -7.93 0.82 8.83
CA ASP A 85 -8.51 1.48 10.00
C ASP A 85 -7.71 1.15 11.26
N ARG A 86 -7.26 -0.10 11.42
CA ARG A 86 -6.37 -0.49 12.55
C ARG A 86 -5.05 0.27 12.50
N MET A 87 -4.44 0.36 11.32
CA MET A 87 -3.23 1.14 11.10
C MET A 87 -3.45 2.63 11.40
N ALA A 88 -4.52 3.23 10.89
CA ALA A 88 -4.84 4.64 11.10
C ALA A 88 -5.10 4.95 12.58
N VAL A 89 -5.82 4.09 13.29
CA VAL A 89 -6.06 4.23 14.74
C VAL A 89 -4.76 4.12 15.54
N ALA A 90 -3.86 3.19 15.17
CA ALA A 90 -2.55 3.09 15.83
C ALA A 90 -1.70 4.34 15.58
N HIS A 91 -1.68 4.84 14.34
CA HIS A 91 -0.99 6.06 13.98
C HIS A 91 -1.54 7.28 14.74
N ASP A 92 -2.86 7.38 14.88
CA ASP A 92 -3.52 8.44 15.67
C ASP A 92 -3.13 8.40 17.16
N ARG A 93 -2.91 7.21 17.73
CA ARG A 93 -2.49 7.06 19.13
C ARG A 93 -1.04 7.50 19.36
N ILE A 94 -0.21 7.44 18.33
CA ILE A 94 1.21 7.77 18.38
C ILE A 94 1.41 9.26 18.08
N TYR A 95 0.87 9.73 16.95
CA TYR A 95 1.14 11.07 16.41
C TYR A 95 0.02 12.09 16.63
N GLY A 96 -1.11 11.66 17.20
CA GLY A 96 -2.26 12.51 17.50
C GLY A 96 -3.44 12.29 16.54
N ARG A 97 -4.63 12.74 16.97
CA ARG A 97 -5.90 12.51 16.27
C ARG A 97 -5.88 13.05 14.83
N GLY A 98 -6.40 12.26 13.89
CA GLY A 98 -6.52 12.65 12.47
C GLY A 98 -5.19 12.64 11.71
N THR A 99 -4.15 12.05 12.28
CA THR A 99 -2.87 11.84 11.59
C THR A 99 -2.86 10.54 10.80
N GLY A 100 -3.56 9.51 11.26
CA GLY A 100 -3.65 8.19 10.62
C GLY A 100 -4.36 8.22 9.28
N GLU A 101 -5.47 8.94 9.16
CA GLU A 101 -6.15 9.11 7.86
C GLU A 101 -5.25 9.87 6.86
N ARG A 102 -4.56 10.90 7.34
CA ARG A 102 -3.61 11.68 6.54
C ARG A 102 -2.38 10.87 6.15
N TYR A 103 -1.93 10.01 7.04
CA TYR A 103 -0.85 9.06 6.81
C TYR A 103 -1.24 8.08 5.71
N PHE A 104 -2.41 7.45 5.84
CA PHE A 104 -2.96 6.54 4.84
C PHE A 104 -3.07 7.20 3.46
N LYS A 105 -3.76 8.34 3.36
CA LYS A 105 -3.95 9.09 2.10
C LYS A 105 -2.66 9.72 1.54
N GLY A 106 -1.61 9.80 2.35
CA GLY A 106 -0.38 10.52 2.03
C GLY A 106 0.82 9.58 1.94
N ALA A 107 1.58 9.50 3.04
CA ALA A 107 2.87 8.81 3.06
C ALA A 107 2.73 7.31 2.77
N TYR A 108 1.76 6.65 3.40
CA TYR A 108 1.52 5.22 3.20
C TYR A 108 1.10 4.91 1.77
N ALA A 109 0.09 5.60 1.20
CA ALA A 109 -0.36 5.30 -0.15
C ALA A 109 0.72 5.49 -1.23
N ARG A 110 1.62 6.47 -1.07
CA ARG A 110 2.79 6.61 -1.96
C ARG A 110 3.79 5.45 -1.83
N HIS A 111 3.91 4.89 -0.64
CA HIS A 111 4.78 3.74 -0.39
C HIS A 111 4.14 2.41 -0.85
N LEU A 112 2.82 2.30 -0.70
CA LEU A 112 2.02 1.15 -1.09
C LEU A 112 2.21 0.81 -2.57
N ASP A 113 2.17 1.81 -3.47
CA ASP A 113 2.46 1.64 -4.90
C ASP A 113 3.78 0.86 -5.13
N LYS A 114 4.87 1.36 -4.55
CA LYS A 114 6.20 0.74 -4.68
C LYS A 114 6.25 -0.66 -4.07
N GLN A 115 5.58 -0.85 -2.94
CA GLN A 115 5.50 -2.16 -2.28
C GLN A 115 4.70 -3.18 -3.09
N LEU A 116 3.63 -2.76 -3.76
CA LEU A 116 2.85 -3.60 -4.65
C LEU A 116 3.65 -3.94 -5.89
N ALA A 117 4.32 -2.96 -6.51
CA ALA A 117 5.20 -3.17 -7.64
C ALA A 117 6.29 -4.21 -7.32
N ALA A 118 7.00 -4.04 -6.20
CA ALA A 118 8.07 -4.94 -5.79
C ALA A 118 7.58 -6.38 -5.56
N ARG A 119 6.38 -6.56 -5.02
CA ARG A 119 5.80 -7.88 -4.73
C ARG A 119 5.18 -8.54 -5.95
N LEU A 120 4.49 -7.77 -6.78
CA LEU A 120 3.60 -8.29 -7.82
C LEU A 120 4.22 -8.25 -9.23
N GLN A 121 5.09 -7.30 -9.55
CA GLN A 121 5.75 -7.24 -10.86
C GLN A 121 6.42 -8.56 -11.25
N PRO A 122 7.14 -9.27 -10.36
CA PRO A 122 7.75 -10.56 -10.71
C PRO A 122 6.75 -11.66 -11.10
N LEU A 123 5.49 -11.53 -10.67
CA LEU A 123 4.40 -12.44 -11.03
C LEU A 123 3.74 -12.07 -12.37
N LEU A 124 3.93 -10.82 -12.82
CA LEU A 124 3.36 -10.28 -14.05
C LEU A 124 4.29 -10.42 -15.25
N GLU A 125 5.60 -10.41 -15.01
CA GLU A 125 6.59 -10.63 -16.06
C GLU A 125 6.37 -12.00 -16.69
N PRO A 126 6.19 -12.08 -18.02
CA PRO A 126 5.99 -13.35 -18.70
C PRO A 126 7.23 -14.22 -18.49
N LYS A 127 7.02 -15.41 -17.94
CA LYS A 127 8.05 -16.45 -17.81
C LYS A 127 8.36 -16.99 -19.21
N THR A 128 9.16 -16.28 -19.98
CA THR A 128 9.65 -16.64 -21.33
C THR A 128 10.72 -17.74 -21.30
N VAL A 129 10.67 -18.63 -20.32
CA VAL A 129 11.61 -19.75 -20.15
C VAL A 129 10.86 -21.08 -20.11
N ALA A 130 10.20 -21.42 -21.23
CA ALA A 130 9.79 -22.79 -21.56
C ALA A 130 9.38 -22.91 -23.04
N SER A 131 10.17 -22.36 -23.96
CA SER A 131 10.16 -22.83 -25.37
C SER A 131 11.48 -23.53 -25.64
N ALA A 132 11.71 -24.62 -24.90
CA ALA A 132 12.71 -25.61 -25.28
C ALA A 132 12.03 -26.63 -26.20
N GLU A 133 12.00 -26.34 -27.51
CA GLU A 133 12.05 -27.42 -28.51
C GLU A 133 13.18 -27.10 -29.51
N PRO A 134 14.09 -28.05 -29.80
CA PRO A 134 15.37 -27.80 -30.48
C PRO A 134 15.24 -27.61 -32.00
N PRO A 135 16.30 -27.11 -32.68
CA PRO A 135 16.24 -26.69 -34.07
C PRO A 135 16.07 -27.87 -35.04
N ALA A 136 15.14 -27.75 -35.99
CA ALA A 136 15.10 -28.58 -37.18
C ALA A 136 16.26 -28.19 -38.13
N GLU A 137 17.47 -28.68 -37.86
CA GLU A 137 18.54 -28.67 -38.86
C GLU A 137 18.46 -29.91 -39.76
N LYS A 138 18.07 -29.64 -41.01
CA LYS A 138 18.60 -30.23 -42.26
C LYS A 138 18.48 -31.74 -42.47
N ALA A 139 17.49 -32.10 -43.28
CA ALA A 139 17.66 -33.12 -44.33
C ALA A 139 17.50 -32.43 -45.70
N THR A 140 18.60 -31.93 -46.26
CA THR A 140 18.73 -31.71 -47.71
C THR A 140 19.67 -32.76 -48.25
N LEU A 141 19.19 -33.63 -49.14
CA LEU A 141 19.84 -34.16 -50.34
C LEU A 141 19.29 -35.56 -50.66
N GLY A 142 18.48 -35.63 -51.72
CA GLY A 142 18.03 -36.89 -52.26
C GLY A 142 16.96 -36.80 -53.33
N ASP A 143 16.89 -35.72 -54.11
CA ASP A 143 16.16 -35.79 -55.39
C ASP A 143 16.65 -34.73 -56.38
N ALA A 144 17.71 -35.07 -57.10
CA ALA A 144 17.96 -34.54 -58.44
C ALA A 144 18.99 -35.43 -59.15
N ALA A 145 18.51 -36.12 -60.18
CA ALA A 145 19.24 -36.69 -61.30
C ALA A 145 20.08 -37.95 -61.03
N THR A 146 19.60 -39.11 -61.50
CA THR A 146 20.17 -39.81 -62.68
C THR A 146 19.22 -40.95 -63.09
N GLU A 147 18.22 -40.66 -63.91
CA GLU A 147 17.68 -41.68 -64.83
C GLU A 147 17.58 -41.04 -66.21
N SER A 148 18.73 -41.00 -66.88
CA SER A 148 18.81 -40.90 -68.32
C SER A 148 19.81 -41.94 -68.79
N ALA A 149 19.37 -42.73 -69.77
CA ALA A 149 20.05 -43.78 -70.53
C ALA A 149 19.96 -45.21 -69.97
N ALA A 150 19.07 -46.04 -70.54
CA ALA A 150 19.41 -46.77 -71.78
C ALA A 150 18.35 -47.81 -72.20
N GLY A 151 18.05 -47.84 -73.50
CA GLY A 151 17.37 -48.92 -74.24
C GLY A 151 15.94 -48.55 -74.65
N GLY A 152 15.55 -48.42 -75.92
CA GLY A 152 16.11 -48.91 -77.18
C GLY A 152 15.00 -49.62 -77.98
N ALA A 153 14.99 -49.41 -79.29
CA ALA A 153 14.29 -50.15 -80.35
C ALA A 153 12.90 -49.66 -80.82
N ASP A 154 12.95 -49.03 -81.98
CA ASP A 154 12.13 -49.22 -83.18
C ASP A 154 10.98 -50.23 -83.14
N GLN A 155 9.78 -49.78 -83.56
CA GLN A 155 9.02 -50.27 -84.73
C GLN A 155 7.83 -49.35 -85.04
#